data_AF-A0A2J6HQX3-F1
#
_entry.id   AF-A0A2J6HQX3-F1
#
_cell.length_a   1.000
_cell.length_b   1.000
_cell.length_c   1.000
_cell.angle_alpha   90.00
_cell.angle_beta   90.00
_cell.angle_gamma   90.00
#
_symmetry.space_group_name_H-M   'P 1'
#
loop_
_entity.id
_entity.type
_entity.pdbx_description
1 polymer ?
#
loop_
_entity_poly.entity_id
_entity_poly.type
_entity_poly.pdbx_seq_one_letter_code
_entity_poly.pdbx_strand_id
1 'polypeptide(L)'
;MEPKKQKKGYYVGMGIAIGLPLGIPVGLALGNIAFGPAIGLVIGVVIGLIMEKRRNADADEPSEEETRRNQRIAIVIAIIGIIFTLALAGFYLLNR
;
A
#
# COMPACT_ATOMS: atom_id res chain seq x y z
N MET A 1 -4.33 16.75 -30.39
CA MET A 1 -5.19 15.93 -29.52
C MET A 1 -4.92 16.36 -28.10
N GLU A 2 -5.88 16.99 -27.41
CA GLU A 2 -5.68 17.37 -26.01
C GLU A 2 -5.48 16.10 -25.16
N PRO A 3 -4.49 16.05 -24.28
CA PRO A 3 -4.31 14.92 -23.38
C PRO A 3 -5.52 14.87 -22.43
N LYS A 4 -6.39 13.86 -22.59
CA LYS A 4 -7.54 13.65 -21.69
C LYS A 4 -7.05 13.57 -20.25
N LYS A 5 -7.56 14.48 -19.40
CA LYS A 5 -7.27 14.49 -17.97
C LYS A 5 -7.84 13.19 -17.35
N GLN A 6 -6.99 12.20 -17.09
CA GLN A 6 -7.41 10.98 -16.37
C GLN A 6 -7.98 11.35 -14.99
N LYS A 7 -8.97 10.60 -14.52
CA LYS A 7 -9.62 10.78 -13.21
C LYS A 7 -8.65 10.54 -12.06
N LYS A 8 -8.90 11.18 -10.90
CA LYS A 8 -8.20 10.89 -9.64
C LYS A 8 -8.30 9.40 -9.31
N GLY A 9 -7.20 8.78 -8.90
CA GLY A 9 -7.08 7.36 -8.60
C GLY A 9 -6.81 6.46 -9.82
N TYR A 10 -6.71 7.01 -11.04
CA TYR A 10 -6.46 6.19 -12.25
C TYR A 10 -5.15 5.39 -12.16
N TYR A 11 -4.06 6.04 -11.74
CA TYR A 11 -2.76 5.37 -11.67
C TYR A 11 -2.66 4.44 -10.46
N VAL A 12 -3.33 4.76 -9.35
CA VAL A 12 -3.47 3.82 -8.22
C VAL A 12 -4.22 2.56 -8.66
N GLY A 13 -5.34 2.70 -9.37
CA GLY A 13 -6.09 1.57 -9.91
C GLY A 13 -5.27 0.72 -10.89
N MET A 14 -4.52 1.37 -11.79
CA MET A 14 -3.60 0.69 -12.71
C MET A 14 -2.48 -0.04 -11.96
N GLY A 15 -1.89 0.59 -10.95
CA GLY A 15 -0.87 0.00 -10.10
C GLY A 15 -1.36 -1.25 -9.38
N ILE A 16 -2.57 -1.22 -8.81
CA ILE A 16 -3.23 -2.39 -8.20
C ILE A 16 -3.43 -3.51 -9.24
N ALA A 17 -3.95 -3.18 -10.43
CA ALA A 17 -4.22 -4.16 -11.48
C ALA A 17 -2.95 -4.87 -11.96
N ILE A 18 -1.80 -4.20 -11.91
CA ILE A 18 -0.49 -4.77 -12.25
C ILE A 18 0.12 -5.51 -11.04
N GLY A 19 0.08 -4.90 -9.85
CA GLY A 19 0.73 -5.41 -8.66
C GLY A 19 0.14 -6.72 -8.13
N LEU A 20 -1.19 -6.86 -8.12
CA LEU A 20 -1.88 -8.07 -7.67
C LEU A 20 -1.39 -9.36 -8.36
N PRO A 21 -1.43 -9.47 -9.70
CA PRO A 21 -0.95 -10.67 -10.39
C PRO A 21 0.56 -10.88 -10.26
N LEU A 22 1.37 -9.80 -10.19
CA LEU A 22 2.81 -9.90 -9.94
C LEU A 22 3.15 -10.44 -8.55
N GLY A 23 2.28 -10.24 -7.57
CA GLY A 23 2.43 -10.78 -6.23
C GLY A 23 2.30 -12.30 -6.17
N ILE A 24 1.52 -12.92 -7.05
CA ILE A 24 1.22 -14.36 -6.98
C ILE A 24 2.50 -15.24 -7.04
N PRO A 25 3.42 -15.05 -8.00
CA PRO A 25 4.70 -15.77 -8.02
C PRO A 25 5.52 -15.60 -6.73
N VAL A 26 5.48 -14.42 -6.11
CA VAL A 26 6.19 -14.15 -4.85
C VAL A 26 5.58 -14.97 -3.71
N GLY A 27 4.26 -15.02 -3.61
CA GLY A 27 3.57 -15.85 -2.61
C GLY A 27 3.85 -17.34 -2.78
N LEU A 28 3.91 -17.81 -4.04
CA LEU A 28 4.31 -19.18 -4.36
C LEU A 28 5.76 -19.46 -3.93
N ALA A 29 6.69 -18.54 -4.21
CA ALA A 29 8.09 -18.69 -3.81
C ALA A 29 8.29 -18.71 -2.29
N LEU A 30 7.43 -18.00 -1.54
CA LEU A 30 7.42 -17.99 -0.08
C LEU A 30 6.69 -19.20 0.54
N GLY A 31 6.13 -20.11 -0.27
CA GLY A 31 5.35 -21.25 0.22
C GLY A 31 4.02 -20.85 0.88
N ASN A 32 3.60 -19.60 0.75
CA ASN A 32 2.35 -19.10 1.30
C ASN A 32 1.72 -18.10 0.32
N ILE A 33 0.71 -18.61 -0.40
CA ILE A 33 0.03 -17.90 -1.48
C ILE A 33 -0.68 -16.63 -0.99
N ALA A 34 -1.06 -16.54 0.29
CA ALA A 34 -1.73 -15.36 0.83
C ALA A 34 -0.80 -14.14 0.88
N PHE A 35 0.50 -14.34 1.10
CA PHE A 35 1.46 -13.23 1.11
C PHE A 35 1.71 -12.63 -0.27
N GLY A 36 1.52 -13.41 -1.34
CA GLY A 36 1.77 -12.96 -2.70
C GLY A 36 0.93 -11.74 -3.09
N PRO A 37 -0.41 -11.87 -3.17
CA PRO A 37 -1.32 -10.76 -3.45
C PRO A 37 -1.14 -9.58 -2.49
N ALA A 38 -0.85 -9.83 -1.21
CA ALA A 38 -0.61 -8.77 -0.23
C ALA A 38 0.63 -7.93 -0.57
N ILE A 39 1.76 -8.58 -0.86
CA ILE A 39 3.00 -7.91 -1.28
C ILE A 39 2.80 -7.19 -2.62
N GLY A 40 2.18 -7.88 -3.57
CA GLY A 40 1.88 -7.34 -4.90
C GLY A 40 0.99 -6.08 -4.84
N LEU A 41 -0.02 -6.09 -3.97
CA LEU A 41 -0.91 -4.94 -3.74
C LEU A 41 -0.12 -3.74 -3.20
N VAL A 42 0.75 -3.93 -2.21
CA VAL A 42 1.56 -2.84 -1.64
C VAL A 42 2.45 -2.22 -2.71
N ILE A 43 3.16 -3.05 -3.49
CA ILE A 43 4.03 -2.59 -4.59
C ILE A 43 3.20 -1.82 -5.63
N GLY A 44 2.06 -2.39 -6.04
CA GLY A 44 1.17 -1.78 -7.03
C GLY A 44 0.64 -0.41 -6.59
N VAL A 45 0.17 -0.30 -5.35
CA VAL A 45 -0.31 0.96 -4.77
C VAL A 45 0.81 2.00 -4.71
N VAL A 46 2.01 1.63 -4.25
CA VAL A 46 3.15 2.56 -4.16
C VAL A 46 3.52 3.10 -5.55
N ILE A 47 3.63 2.24 -6.57
CA ILE A 47 3.92 2.66 -7.94
C ILE A 47 2.82 3.60 -8.46
N GLY A 48 1.56 3.24 -8.25
CA GLY A 48 0.42 4.05 -8.66
C GLY A 48 0.39 5.42 -8.00
N LEU A 49 0.69 5.51 -6.70
CA LEU A 49 0.80 6.77 -5.97
C LEU A 49 1.95 7.64 -6.46
N ILE A 50 3.12 7.06 -6.79
CA ILE A 50 4.25 7.80 -7.34
C ILE A 50 3.90 8.38 -8.71
N MET A 51 3.26 7.59 -9.58
CA MET A 51 2.82 8.04 -10.91
C MET A 51 1.75 9.12 -10.82
N GLU A 52 0.80 8.98 -9.90
CA GLU A 52 -0.23 9.98 -9.64
C GLU A 52 0.36 11.28 -9.12
N LYS A 53 1.31 11.21 -8.18
CA LYS A 53 2.03 12.37 -7.67
C LYS A 53 2.84 13.08 -8.76
N ARG A 54 3.52 12.34 -9.63
CA ARG A 54 4.29 12.94 -10.75
C ARG A 54 3.40 13.68 -11.74
N ARG A 55 2.19 13.18 -11.99
CA ARG A 55 1.23 13.86 -12.89
C ARG A 55 0.51 15.03 -12.22
N ASN A 56 0.25 14.94 -10.92
CA ASN A 56 -0.37 16.02 -10.17
C ASN A 56 0.65 17.06 -9.66
N ALA A 57 1.96 16.81 -9.74
CA ALA A 57 3.00 17.78 -9.45
C ALA A 57 2.97 19.00 -10.40
N ASP A 58 2.34 18.85 -11.57
CA ASP A 58 2.04 19.95 -12.48
C ASP A 58 0.72 20.67 -12.14
N ALA A 59 -0.05 20.19 -11.14
CA ALA A 59 -1.43 20.62 -10.91
C ALA A 59 -1.78 21.04 -9.47
N ASP A 60 -1.08 20.60 -8.42
CA ASP A 60 -1.38 21.00 -7.03
C ASP A 60 -0.12 20.97 -6.13
N GLU A 61 0.23 22.13 -5.57
CA GLU A 61 1.08 22.20 -4.37
C GLU A 61 0.42 21.41 -3.22
N PRO A 62 1.16 20.59 -2.45
CA PRO A 62 0.56 19.79 -1.40
C PRO A 62 0.06 20.67 -0.26
N SER A 63 -1.27 20.78 -0.09
CA SER A 63 -1.89 21.46 1.04
C SER A 63 -1.47 20.81 2.37
N GLU A 64 -1.02 21.62 3.33
CA GLU A 64 -0.43 21.21 4.61
C GLU A 64 -1.37 20.39 5.54
N GLU A 65 -2.65 20.26 5.21
CA GLU A 65 -3.64 19.51 6.00
C GLU A 65 -3.54 17.98 5.80
N GLU A 66 -3.13 17.51 4.61
CA GLU A 66 -3.08 16.07 4.30
C GLU A 66 -1.89 15.37 4.98
N THR A 67 -0.79 16.10 5.22
CA THR A 67 0.41 15.59 5.91
C THR A 67 0.13 15.26 7.38
N ARG A 68 -0.73 16.05 8.05
CA ARG A 68 -1.07 15.89 9.47
C ARG A 68 -1.97 14.67 9.75
N ARG A 69 -2.87 14.35 8.82
CA ARG A 69 -3.77 13.20 8.92
C ARG A 69 -3.03 11.88 8.66
N ASN A 70 -2.10 11.86 7.69
CA ASN A 70 -1.27 10.69 7.43
C ASN A 70 -0.29 10.38 8.57
N GLN A 71 0.19 11.39 9.30
CA GLN A 71 1.00 11.16 10.51
C GLN A 71 0.22 10.46 11.63
N ARG A 72 -1.03 10.86 11.90
CA ARG A 72 -1.88 10.18 12.91
C ARG A 72 -2.25 8.77 12.49
N ILE A 73 -2.56 8.57 11.22
CA ILE A 73 -2.90 7.24 10.67
C ILE A 73 -1.69 6.31 10.74
N ALA A 74 -0.48 6.80 10.41
CA ALA A 74 0.74 6.01 10.49
C ALA A 74 1.03 5.52 11.92
N ILE A 75 0.82 6.37 12.93
CA ILE A 75 1.01 6.01 14.34
C ILE A 75 0.00 4.95 14.77
N VAL A 76 -1.28 5.10 14.40
CA VAL A 76 -2.33 4.13 14.74
C VAL A 76 -2.04 2.76 14.12
N ILE A 77 -1.61 2.72 12.85
CA ILE A 77 -1.22 1.49 12.17
C ILE A 77 -0.02 0.83 12.85
N ALA A 78 0.99 1.61 13.24
CA ALA A 78 2.17 1.10 13.94
C ALA A 78 1.79 0.48 15.30
N ILE A 79 0.92 1.13 16.08
CA ILE A 79 0.45 0.62 17.36
C ILE A 79 -0.31 -0.70 17.19
N ILE A 80 -1.24 -0.76 16.22
CA ILE A 80 -2.00 -1.98 15.93
C ILE A 80 -1.06 -3.12 15.53
N GLY A 81 -0.07 -2.84 14.68
CA GLY A 81 0.93 -3.83 14.26
C GLY A 81 1.76 -4.38 15.43
N ILE A 82 2.19 -3.50 16.35
CA ILE A 82 2.93 -3.89 17.56
C ILE A 82 2.06 -4.77 18.47
N ILE A 83 0.83 -4.36 18.75
CA ILE A 83 -0.10 -5.13 19.59
C ILE A 83 -0.35 -6.51 18.99
N PHE A 84 -0.60 -6.58 17.69
CA PHE A 84 -0.85 -7.84 17.00
C PHE A 84 0.37 -8.79 17.07
N THR A 85 1.57 -8.24 16.92
CA THR A 85 2.82 -9.01 17.00
C THR A 85 3.06 -9.54 18.41
N LEU A 86 2.82 -8.72 19.44
CA LEU A 86 2.92 -9.14 20.84
C LEU A 86 1.88 -10.22 21.20
N ALA A 87 0.65 -10.09 20.70
CA ALA A 87 -0.40 -11.08 20.90
C ALA A 87 -0.02 -12.44 20.29
N LEU A 88 0.51 -12.44 19.06
CA LEU A 88 1.01 -13.66 18.41
C LEU A 88 2.18 -14.29 19.16
N ALA A 89 3.15 -13.47 19.60
CA ALA A 89 4.30 -13.95 20.37
C ALA A 89 3.87 -14.54 21.73
N GLY A 90 2.95 -13.88 22.43
CA GLY A 90 2.38 -14.36 23.70
C GLY A 90 1.60 -15.66 23.51
N PHE A 91 0.78 -15.76 22.48
CA PHE A 91 0.05 -16.98 22.13
C PHE A 91 0.99 -18.15 21.82
N TYR A 92 2.07 -17.89 21.07
CA TYR A 92 3.10 -18.89 20.76
C TYR A 92 3.84 -19.39 22.01
N LEU A 93 4.12 -18.50 22.97
CA LEU A 93 4.75 -18.87 24.24
C LEU A 93 3.81 -19.64 25.18
N LEU A 94 2.50 -19.36 25.15
CA LEU A 94 1.50 -20.05 25.98
C LEU A 94 1.17 -21.46 25.47
N ASN A 95 1.30 -21.68 24.16
CA ASN A 95 0.90 -22.91 23.48
C ASN A 95 2.09 -23.85 23.21
N ARG A 96 3.21 -23.64 23.89
CA ARG A 96 4.41 -24.48 23.90
C ARG A 96 4.55 -25.17 25.24
#